data_AF-A0A4U0ZGU5-F1
#
_entry.id   AF-A0A4U0ZGU5-F1
#
_cell.length_a   1.000
_cell.length_b   1.000
_cell.length_c   1.000
_cell.angle_alpha   90.00
_cell.angle_beta   90.00
_cell.angle_gamma   90.00
#
_symmetry.space_group_name_H-M   'P 1'
#
loop_
_entity.id
_entity.type
_entity.pdbx_description
1 polymer ?
#
loop_
_entity_poly.entity_id
_entity_poly.type
_entity_poly.pdbx_seq_one_letter_code
_entity_poly.pdbx_strand_id
1 'polypeptide(L)'
;MSHTIEISDNTMKNLKPLMRGHRSFDDLIDFLVVFYQHELGLEGFIEPSSSLSIKFEPDNDMEEFKRRLLKVKKAWIQLTKTDGVIVNKQWVVTRLTENSNIMNNLRSGPLRGWKEKGITEAIVSTEEFPWV
;
A
#
# COMPACT_ATOMS: atom_id res chain seq x y z
N MET A 1 -15.03 -21.92 5.91
CA MET A 1 -16.45 -22.13 5.53
C MET A 1 -16.62 -21.59 4.13
N SER A 2 -17.25 -22.32 3.22
CA SER A 2 -17.55 -21.83 1.88
C SER A 2 -18.95 -21.22 1.84
N HIS A 3 -19.08 -20.09 1.15
CA HIS A 3 -20.36 -19.45 0.85
C HIS A 3 -20.50 -19.37 -0.67
N THR A 4 -21.68 -19.69 -1.19
CA THR A 4 -21.98 -19.58 -2.61
C THR A 4 -22.74 -18.29 -2.85
N ILE A 5 -22.28 -17.49 -3.80
CA ILE A 5 -22.97 -16.29 -4.27
C ILE A 5 -23.31 -16.51 -5.74
N GLU A 6 -24.58 -16.39 -6.09
CA GLU A 6 -25.03 -16.39 -7.48
C GLU A 6 -24.99 -14.97 -8.05
N ILE A 7 -24.44 -14.82 -9.24
CA ILE A 7 -24.39 -13.55 -9.97
C ILE A 7 -24.89 -13.74 -11.40
N SER A 8 -25.43 -12.67 -12.00
CA SER A 8 -25.91 -12.72 -13.37
C SER A 8 -24.77 -12.90 -14.38
N ASP A 9 -25.08 -13.46 -15.55
CA ASP A 9 -24.15 -13.56 -16.68
C ASP A 9 -23.58 -12.18 -17.09
N ASN A 10 -24.40 -11.13 -16.98
CA ASN A 10 -23.98 -9.77 -17.28
C ASN A 10 -22.95 -9.27 -16.27
N THR A 11 -23.15 -9.54 -14.98
CA THR A 11 -22.17 -9.24 -13.93
C THR A 11 -20.86 -9.98 -14.19
N MET A 12 -20.94 -11.29 -14.49
CA MET A 12 -19.78 -12.10 -14.81
C MET A 12 -19.02 -11.58 -16.05
N LYS A 13 -19.75 -11.16 -17.09
CA LYS A 13 -19.17 -10.53 -18.29
C LYS A 13 -18.40 -9.25 -17.96
N ASN A 14 -18.88 -8.45 -17.01
CA ASN A 14 -18.24 -7.21 -16.59
C ASN A 14 -17.04 -7.44 -15.65
N LEU A 15 -17.04 -8.51 -14.86
CA LEU A 15 -15.91 -8.86 -14.00
C LEU A 15 -14.72 -9.44 -14.78
N LYS A 16 -14.96 -10.21 -15.85
CA LYS A 16 -13.90 -10.87 -16.64
C LYS A 16 -12.79 -9.93 -17.13
N PRO A 17 -13.07 -8.74 -17.67
CA PRO A 17 -12.01 -7.79 -18.05
C PRO A 17 -11.17 -7.30 -16.86
N LEU A 18 -11.77 -7.19 -15.68
CA LEU A 18 -11.10 -6.72 -14.46
C LEU A 18 -10.15 -7.77 -13.86
N MET A 19 -10.27 -9.04 -14.26
CA MET A 19 -9.37 -10.12 -13.83
C MET A 19 -7.91 -9.92 -14.26
N ARG A 20 -7.62 -8.97 -15.15
CA ARG A 20 -6.25 -8.75 -15.63
C ARG A 20 -5.34 -8.33 -14.47
N GLY A 21 -4.42 -9.22 -14.10
CA GLY A 21 -3.52 -9.01 -12.96
C GLY A 21 -3.97 -9.68 -11.66
N HIS A 22 -5.12 -10.38 -11.66
CA HIS A 22 -5.62 -11.14 -10.51
C HIS A 22 -5.59 -12.65 -10.78
N ARG A 23 -5.35 -13.42 -9.72
CA ARG A 23 -5.16 -14.89 -9.80
C ARG A 23 -6.47 -15.67 -9.71
N SER A 24 -7.52 -15.07 -9.15
CA SER A 24 -8.86 -15.65 -9.01
C SER A 24 -9.93 -14.55 -8.89
N PHE A 25 -11.21 -14.94 -8.98
CA PHE A 25 -12.29 -13.99 -8.72
C PHE A 25 -12.34 -13.56 -7.25
N ASP A 26 -11.95 -14.43 -6.32
CA ASP A 26 -11.85 -14.07 -4.90
C ASP A 26 -10.79 -12.97 -4.71
N ASP A 27 -9.61 -13.12 -5.33
CA ASP A 27 -8.53 -12.11 -5.31
C ASP A 27 -8.97 -10.77 -5.92
N LEU A 28 -9.72 -10.81 -7.03
CA LEU A 28 -10.32 -9.61 -7.61
C LEU A 28 -11.37 -8.98 -6.67
N ILE A 29 -12.24 -9.78 -6.07
CA ILE A 29 -13.31 -9.30 -5.18
C ILE A 29 -12.69 -8.68 -3.93
N ASP A 30 -11.70 -9.32 -3.32
CA ASP A 30 -10.96 -8.80 -2.17
C ASP A 30 -10.33 -7.45 -2.53
N PHE A 31 -9.67 -7.35 -3.69
CA PHE A 31 -9.13 -6.09 -4.19
C PHE A 31 -10.21 -5.02 -4.36
N LEU A 32 -11.34 -5.34 -4.99
CA LEU A 32 -12.44 -4.38 -5.21
C LEU A 32 -13.06 -3.90 -3.90
N VAL A 33 -13.27 -4.80 -2.94
CA VAL A 33 -13.79 -4.46 -1.61
C VAL A 33 -12.87 -3.44 -0.94
N VAL A 34 -11.57 -3.73 -0.93
CA VAL A 34 -10.55 -2.84 -0.35
C VAL A 34 -10.49 -1.50 -1.07
N PHE A 35 -10.49 -1.53 -2.41
CA PHE A 35 -10.45 -0.34 -3.25
C PHE A 35 -11.64 0.56 -2.93
N TYR A 36 -12.86 0.02 -2.93
CA TYR A 36 -14.06 0.80 -2.66
C TYR A 36 -14.22 1.20 -1.20
N GLN A 37 -13.76 0.40 -0.24
CA GLN A 37 -13.71 0.81 1.16
C GLN A 37 -12.83 2.06 1.34
N HIS A 38 -11.70 2.12 0.65
CA HIS A 38 -10.85 3.29 0.64
C HIS A 38 -11.51 4.49 -0.07
N GLU A 39 -12.00 4.31 -1.30
CA GLU A 39 -12.61 5.39 -2.09
C GLU A 39 -13.86 5.99 -1.41
N LEU A 40 -14.63 5.17 -0.69
CA LEU A 40 -15.84 5.60 0.02
C LEU A 40 -15.55 6.06 1.45
N GLY A 41 -14.30 6.05 1.91
CA GLY A 41 -13.94 6.41 3.28
C GLY A 41 -14.57 5.50 4.34
N LEU A 42 -14.90 4.25 3.98
CA LEU A 42 -15.47 3.23 4.86
C LEU A 42 -14.37 2.56 5.71
N GLU A 43 -13.33 3.31 6.10
CA GLU A 43 -12.15 2.85 6.83
C GLU A 43 -12.48 2.21 8.19
N GLY A 44 -13.74 2.27 8.65
CA GLY A 44 -14.23 1.67 9.90
C GLY A 44 -14.27 0.13 9.96
N PHE A 45 -13.90 -0.59 8.89
CA PHE A 45 -13.72 -2.06 8.91
C PHE A 45 -12.27 -2.50 9.09
N ILE A 46 -11.31 -1.58 8.99
CA ILE A 46 -9.89 -1.93 9.13
C ILE A 46 -9.55 -1.83 10.61
N GLU A 47 -9.14 -2.96 11.21
CA GLU A 47 -8.71 -2.96 12.61
C GLU A 47 -7.50 -2.02 12.78
N PRO A 48 -7.53 -1.09 13.75
CA PRO A 48 -6.41 -0.21 13.98
C PRO A 48 -5.14 -0.99 14.31
N SER A 49 -4.02 -0.57 13.72
CA SER A 49 -2.75 -1.24 13.98
C SER A 49 -2.17 -0.84 15.34
N SER A 50 -1.59 -1.80 16.06
CA SER A 50 -0.88 -1.56 17.32
C SER A 50 0.60 -1.20 17.13
N SER A 51 1.18 -1.53 15.97
CA SER A 51 2.60 -1.32 15.68
C SER A 51 2.86 -1.07 14.19
N LEU A 52 3.98 -0.42 13.89
CA LEU A 52 4.37 -0.13 12.52
C LEU A 52 5.84 -0.49 12.32
N SER A 53 6.09 -1.49 11.49
CA SER A 53 7.41 -1.83 10.97
C SER A 53 7.72 -0.96 9.75
N ILE A 54 8.89 -0.34 9.70
CA ILE A 54 9.36 0.43 8.53
C ILE A 54 10.70 -0.16 8.09
N LYS A 55 10.79 -0.57 6.84
CA LYS A 55 11.99 -1.11 6.22
C LYS A 55 12.39 -0.27 5.02
N PHE A 56 13.70 -0.11 4.83
CA PHE A 56 14.26 0.57 3.68
C PHE A 56 14.89 -0.46 2.74
N GLU A 57 14.64 -0.38 1.45
CA GLU A 57 15.26 -1.26 0.46
C GLU A 57 16.31 -0.52 -0.38
N PRO A 58 17.36 -1.23 -0.83
CA PRO A 58 17.57 -2.68 -0.70
C PRO A 58 18.22 -3.14 0.63
N ASP A 59 18.97 -2.28 1.31
CA ASP A 59 19.93 -2.73 2.34
C ASP A 59 19.46 -2.53 3.79
N ASN A 60 18.22 -2.06 4.01
CA ASN A 60 17.70 -1.65 5.32
C ASN A 60 18.55 -0.61 6.07
N ASP A 61 19.29 0.21 5.31
CA ASP A 61 20.06 1.36 5.78
C ASP A 61 19.31 2.66 5.42
N MET A 62 18.80 3.35 6.44
CA MET A 62 18.07 4.60 6.30
C MET A 62 18.93 5.74 5.71
N GLU A 63 20.21 5.83 6.07
CA GLU A 63 21.08 6.92 5.60
C GLU A 63 21.51 6.69 4.15
N GLU A 64 21.77 5.44 3.75
CA GLU A 64 21.99 5.12 2.33
C GLU A 64 20.73 5.36 1.50
N PHE A 65 19.57 4.93 2.01
CA PHE A 65 18.29 5.24 1.38
C PHE A 65 18.09 6.75 1.23
N LYS A 66 18.44 7.55 2.25
CA LYS A 66 18.38 9.02 2.19
C LYS A 66 19.23 9.59 1.07
N ARG A 67 20.48 9.15 0.97
CA ARG A 67 21.41 9.61 -0.08
C ARG A 67 20.86 9.34 -1.46
N ARG A 68 20.25 8.17 -1.68
CA ARG A 68 19.60 7.83 -2.95
C ARG A 68 18.36 8.68 -3.20
N LEU A 69 17.47 8.77 -2.21
CA LEU A 69 16.23 9.54 -2.30
C LEU A 69 16.47 11.03 -2.56
N LEU A 70 17.55 11.60 -2.01
CA LEU A 70 17.93 12.99 -2.26
C LEU A 70 18.28 13.27 -3.73
N LYS A 71 18.76 12.26 -4.46
CA LYS A 71 19.08 12.36 -5.90
C LYS A 71 17.83 12.19 -6.76
N VAL A 72 17.03 11.16 -6.49
CA VAL A 72 15.88 10.80 -7.33
C VAL A 72 14.59 11.58 -6.99
N LYS A 73 14.50 12.11 -5.76
CA LYS A 73 13.33 12.84 -5.20
C LYS A 73 11.99 12.10 -5.29
N LYS A 74 12.03 10.79 -5.48
CA LYS A 74 10.87 9.89 -5.53
C LYS A 74 11.22 8.54 -4.90
N ALA A 75 10.24 7.91 -4.28
CA ALA A 75 10.31 6.56 -3.75
C ALA A 75 9.00 5.82 -4.03
N TRP A 76 9.03 4.51 -3.89
CA TRP A 76 7.87 3.64 -3.86
C TRP A 76 7.66 3.13 -2.44
N ILE A 77 6.41 3.02 -2.04
CA ILE A 77 6.01 2.55 -0.72
C ILE A 77 5.01 1.43 -0.88
N GLN A 78 5.37 0.26 -0.35
CA GLN A 78 4.49 -0.87 -0.17
C GLN A 78 3.98 -0.85 1.27
N LEU A 79 2.67 -0.88 1.44
CA LEU A 79 2.01 -0.86 2.75
C LEU A 79 1.28 -2.17 2.96
N THR A 80 1.56 -2.85 4.06
CA THR A 80 0.78 -4.00 4.52
C THR A 80 -0.17 -3.55 5.62
N LYS A 81 -1.44 -3.93 5.51
CA LYS A 81 -2.50 -3.63 6.48
C LYS A 81 -2.81 -4.81 7.40
N THR A 82 -3.59 -4.58 8.45
CA THR A 82 -4.05 -5.57 9.44
C THR A 82 -4.91 -6.69 8.83
N ASP A 83 -5.64 -6.37 7.76
CA ASP A 83 -6.42 -7.31 6.95
C ASP A 83 -5.58 -8.09 5.92
N GLY A 84 -4.25 -7.89 5.90
CA GLY A 84 -3.33 -8.55 4.96
C GLY A 84 -3.22 -7.87 3.60
N VAL A 85 -3.97 -6.79 3.36
CA VAL A 85 -3.94 -6.06 2.10
C VAL A 85 -2.59 -5.39 1.89
N ILE A 86 -2.08 -5.51 0.67
CA ILE A 86 -0.86 -4.85 0.22
C ILE A 86 -1.20 -3.71 -0.75
N VAL A 87 -0.76 -2.50 -0.43
CA VAL A 87 -0.96 -1.30 -1.26
C VAL A 87 0.38 -0.71 -1.68
N ASN A 88 0.60 -0.61 -2.99
CA ASN A 88 1.78 0.02 -3.56
C ASN A 88 1.43 1.45 -4.02
N LYS A 89 2.26 2.42 -3.63
CA LYS A 89 2.10 3.81 -4.06
C LYS A 89 3.42 4.53 -4.25
N GLN A 90 3.43 5.50 -5.14
CA GLN A 90 4.58 6.39 -5.31
C GLN A 90 4.54 7.52 -4.28
N TRP A 91 5.71 7.87 -3.74
CA TRP A 91 5.92 8.99 -2.83
C TRP A 91 6.93 9.97 -3.41
N VAL A 92 6.46 11.19 -3.72
CA VAL A 92 7.28 12.27 -4.26
C VAL A 92 7.75 13.16 -3.13
N VAL A 93 9.06 13.42 -3.06
CA VAL A 93 9.71 14.09 -1.92
C VAL A 93 10.46 15.34 -2.37
N THR A 94 9.72 16.31 -2.91
CA THR A 94 10.28 17.51 -3.56
C THR A 94 11.08 18.43 -2.61
N ARG A 95 10.77 18.42 -1.31
CA ARG A 95 11.38 19.31 -0.31
C ARG A 95 12.44 18.63 0.57
N LEU A 96 12.85 17.41 0.24
CA LEU A 96 13.87 16.71 1.03
C LEU A 96 15.24 17.37 0.89
N THR A 97 15.88 17.64 2.02
CA THR A 97 17.24 18.21 2.14
C THR A 97 18.14 17.29 2.96
N GLU A 98 19.45 17.53 2.94
CA GLU A 98 20.42 16.76 3.75
C GLU A 98 20.09 16.79 5.25
N ASN A 99 19.50 17.88 5.75
CA ASN A 99 19.13 18.03 7.15
C ASN A 99 17.74 17.45 7.47
N SER A 100 17.03 16.93 6.48
CA SER A 100 15.70 16.37 6.68
C SER A 100 15.74 15.05 7.44
N ASN A 101 14.75 14.84 8.31
CA ASN A 101 14.50 13.57 8.97
C ASN A 101 13.49 12.76 8.14
N ILE A 102 13.91 11.63 7.57
CA ILE A 102 13.03 10.81 6.71
C ILE A 102 11.85 10.24 7.49
N MET A 103 12.07 9.77 8.70
CA MET A 103 11.01 9.18 9.52
C MET A 103 9.88 10.17 9.78
N ASN A 104 10.22 11.44 10.04
CA ASN A 104 9.23 12.50 10.19
C ASN A 104 8.49 12.77 8.89
N ASN A 105 9.18 12.79 7.74
CA ASN A 105 8.56 12.98 6.43
C ASN A 105 7.62 11.81 6.05
N LEU A 106 7.99 10.57 6.39
CA LEU A 106 7.14 9.40 6.22
C LEU A 106 5.88 9.52 7.07
N ARG A 107 6.03 9.83 8.36
CA ARG A 107 4.91 9.92 9.32
C ARG A 107 3.99 11.12 9.08
N SER A 108 4.50 12.23 8.53
CA SER A 108 3.68 13.39 8.16
C SER A 108 3.09 13.29 6.76
N GLY A 109 3.63 12.41 5.91
CA GLY A 109 3.16 12.15 4.55
C GLY A 109 2.51 10.78 4.41
N PRO A 110 3.16 9.81 3.72
CA PRO A 110 2.55 8.56 3.29
C PRO A 110 2.08 7.65 4.42
N LEU A 111 2.65 7.76 5.62
CA LEU A 111 2.30 7.00 6.83
C LEU A 111 1.48 7.85 7.82
N ARG A 112 0.92 8.98 7.39
CA ARG A 112 0.04 9.79 8.23
C ARG A 112 -1.23 9.01 8.56
N GLY A 113 -1.54 8.94 9.86
CA GLY A 113 -2.69 8.19 10.37
C GLY A 113 -2.56 6.67 10.18
N TRP A 114 -1.32 6.16 10.15
CA TRP A 114 -1.06 4.74 9.89
C TRP A 114 -1.81 3.81 10.84
N LYS A 115 -2.02 4.22 12.09
CA LYS A 115 -2.69 3.45 13.12
C LYS A 115 -4.15 3.24 12.77
N GLU A 116 -4.85 4.32 12.47
CA GLU A 116 -6.27 4.32 12.11
C GLU A 116 -6.50 3.63 10.75
N LYS A 117 -5.51 3.69 9.86
CA LYS A 117 -5.50 3.00 8.57
C LYS A 117 -5.12 1.52 8.64
N GLY A 118 -4.90 1.00 9.84
CA GLY A 118 -4.49 -0.39 10.07
C GLY A 118 -3.17 -0.79 9.42
N ILE A 119 -2.24 0.14 9.19
CA ILE A 119 -0.95 -0.18 8.55
C ILE A 119 -0.04 -0.86 9.58
N THR A 120 0.43 -2.07 9.27
CA THR A 120 1.32 -2.88 10.12
C THR A 120 2.77 -2.81 9.63
N GLU A 121 2.98 -2.69 8.31
CA GLU A 121 4.30 -2.61 7.71
C GLU A 121 4.34 -1.60 6.55
N ALA A 122 5.48 -0.92 6.43
CA ALA A 122 5.83 -0.11 5.27
C ALA A 122 7.23 -0.47 4.77
N ILE A 123 7.32 -0.91 3.52
CA ILE A 123 8.60 -1.10 2.81
C ILE A 123 8.77 0.10 1.88
N VAL A 124 9.93 0.75 1.96
CA VAL A 124 10.22 1.96 1.18
C VAL A 124 11.43 1.71 0.29
N SER A 125 11.26 1.86 -1.02
CA SER A 125 12.31 1.63 -2.00
C SER A 125 12.48 2.84 -2.92
N THR A 126 13.72 3.10 -3.37
CA THR A 126 13.97 4.06 -4.45
C THR A 126 13.73 3.46 -5.84
N GLU A 127 13.50 2.16 -5.90
CA GLU A 127 13.18 1.39 -7.10
C GLU A 127 11.71 0.95 -7.03
N GLU A 128 11.11 0.71 -8.20
CA GLU A 128 9.74 0.23 -8.28
C GLU A 128 9.67 -1.22 -7.82
N PHE A 129 8.66 -1.56 -7.00
CA PHE A 129 8.45 -2.94 -6.61
C PHE A 129 8.07 -3.78 -7.84
N PRO A 130 8.69 -4.95 -8.05
CA PRO A 130 8.25 -5.84 -9.11
C PRO A 130 6.79 -6.25 -8.87
N TRP A 131 5.99 -6.25 -9.93
CA TRP A 131 4.63 -6.77 -9.88
C TRP A 131 4.70 -8.26 -9.49
N VAL A 132 4.07 -8.62 -8.37
CA VAL A 132 3.96 -10.00 -7.87
C VAL A 132 2.78 -10.70 -8.51
#